data_AF-A0A318S015-F1
#
_entry.id   AF-A0A318S015-F1
#
_cell.length_a   1.000
_cell.length_b   1.000
_cell.length_c   1.000
_cell.angle_alpha   90.00
_cell.angle_beta   90.00
_cell.angle_gamma   90.00
#
_symmetry.space_group_name_H-M   'P 1'
#
loop_
_entity.id
_entity.type
_entity.pdbx_description
1 polymer ?
#
loop_
_entity_poly.entity_id
_entity_poly.type
_entity_poly.pdbx_seq_one_letter_code
_entity_poly.pdbx_strand_id
1 'polypeptide(L)'
;MKLLHLYRRGVGGERVNAGRLLSAHLAAYDLTLYDLDPSLPVTQDLSAIDRWRESAALVARLGTPEQDDVLTRLVDATDLTDAEVQRVLNVLDLHRLAEVRADGWAHGTDVPPDELRRAASEITPRDLVHGPGSIAERFVRAALRRHWERAHPVRLLRAPGPLEREIVRGLIEGLTDREAHITADGVEAHLNADELARARALIAQHLPALVPEALRRAREVARTFAVARR
;
A
#
# COMPACT_ATOMS: atom_id res chain seq x y z
N MET A 1 -9.93 -35.75 -7.26
CA MET A 1 -9.54 -34.45 -7.86
C MET A 1 -10.66 -33.73 -8.63
N LYS A 2 -11.31 -34.31 -9.66
CA LYS A 2 -12.31 -33.59 -10.49
C LYS A 2 -13.53 -33.06 -9.70
N LEU A 3 -14.09 -33.84 -8.77
CA LEU A 3 -15.23 -33.42 -7.92
C LEU A 3 -14.88 -32.28 -6.96
N LEU A 4 -13.69 -32.31 -6.35
CA LEU A 4 -13.20 -31.24 -5.46
C LEU A 4 -13.04 -29.92 -6.22
N HIS A 5 -12.51 -29.98 -7.45
CA HIS A 5 -12.37 -28.80 -8.30
C HIS A 5 -13.73 -28.20 -8.71
N LEU A 6 -14.68 -29.07 -9.09
CA LEU A 6 -16.06 -28.68 -9.42
C LEU A 6 -16.78 -28.07 -8.22
N TYR A 7 -16.53 -28.57 -7.01
CA TYR A 7 -17.10 -27.97 -5.80
C TYR A 7 -16.52 -26.58 -5.51
N ARG A 8 -15.20 -26.39 -5.67
CA ARG A 8 -14.53 -25.10 -5.42
C ARG A 8 -14.88 -24.02 -6.45
N ARG A 9 -14.99 -24.37 -7.73
CA ARG A 9 -15.17 -23.40 -8.84
C ARG A 9 -16.57 -23.38 -9.44
N GLY A 10 -17.39 -24.39 -9.20
CA GLY A 10 -18.75 -24.47 -9.72
C GLY A 10 -19.65 -23.39 -9.13
N VAL A 11 -20.73 -23.08 -9.85
CA VAL A 11 -21.76 -22.12 -9.46
C VAL A 11 -23.14 -22.78 -9.47
N GLY A 12 -24.01 -22.40 -8.53
CA GLY A 12 -25.39 -22.89 -8.46
C GLY A 12 -25.51 -24.41 -8.34
N GLY A 13 -26.34 -25.02 -9.19
CA GLY A 13 -26.68 -26.45 -9.14
C GLY A 13 -25.50 -27.40 -9.38
N GLU A 14 -24.49 -26.98 -10.14
CA GLU A 14 -23.29 -27.78 -10.40
C GLU A 14 -22.47 -27.98 -9.12
N ARG A 15 -22.27 -26.89 -8.37
CA ARG A 15 -21.60 -26.92 -7.07
C ARG A 15 -22.36 -27.78 -6.06
N VAL A 16 -23.67 -27.65 -6.00
CA VAL A 16 -24.52 -28.44 -5.08
C VAL A 16 -24.43 -29.93 -5.41
N ASN A 17 -24.52 -30.31 -6.68
CA ASN A 17 -24.42 -31.72 -7.08
C ASN A 17 -23.01 -32.28 -6.88
N ALA A 18 -21.96 -31.50 -7.21
CA ALA A 18 -20.58 -31.88 -6.94
C ALA A 18 -20.33 -32.08 -5.44
N GLY A 19 -20.88 -31.19 -4.59
CA GLY A 19 -20.81 -31.32 -3.14
C GLY A 19 -21.51 -32.57 -2.61
N ARG A 20 -22.72 -32.85 -3.10
CA ARG A 20 -23.46 -34.08 -2.73
C ARG A 20 -22.68 -35.34 -3.11
N LEU A 21 -22.14 -35.40 -4.32
CA LEU A 21 -21.33 -36.54 -4.79
C LEU A 21 -20.02 -36.67 -4.03
N LEU A 22 -19.34 -35.54 -3.75
CA LEU A 22 -18.09 -35.51 -2.99
C LEU A 22 -18.30 -36.00 -1.55
N SER A 23 -19.35 -35.52 -0.86
CA SER A 23 -19.69 -35.96 0.49
C SER A 23 -20.04 -37.44 0.54
N ALA A 24 -20.83 -37.94 -0.42
CA ALA A 24 -21.14 -39.36 -0.52
C ALA A 24 -19.89 -40.22 -0.76
N HIS A 25 -18.94 -39.73 -1.58
CA HIS A 25 -17.69 -40.43 -1.86
C HIS A 25 -16.77 -40.47 -0.64
N LEU A 26 -16.61 -39.35 0.07
CA LEU A 26 -15.83 -39.30 1.32
C LEU A 26 -16.38 -40.29 2.34
N ALA A 27 -17.70 -40.31 2.55
CA ALA A 27 -18.34 -41.21 3.50
C ALA A 27 -18.24 -42.70 3.08
N ALA A 28 -18.42 -43.00 1.80
CA ALA A 28 -18.42 -44.39 1.31
C ALA A 28 -17.05 -45.08 1.45
N TYR A 29 -15.97 -44.31 1.41
CA TYR A 29 -14.60 -44.82 1.48
C TYR A 29 -13.86 -44.44 2.78
N ASP A 30 -14.58 -43.86 3.75
CA ASP A 30 -14.02 -43.33 5.00
C ASP A 30 -12.81 -42.41 4.79
N LEU A 31 -12.87 -41.61 3.72
CA LEU A 31 -11.82 -40.65 3.35
C LEU A 31 -12.13 -39.29 3.96
N THR A 32 -11.10 -38.49 4.20
CA THR A 32 -11.19 -37.08 4.58
C THR A 32 -10.79 -36.18 3.41
N LEU A 33 -11.05 -34.88 3.53
CA LEU A 33 -10.58 -33.91 2.55
C LEU A 33 -9.04 -33.90 2.42
N TYR A 34 -8.32 -34.15 3.50
CA TYR A 34 -6.86 -34.31 3.52
C TYR A 34 -6.39 -35.46 2.61
N ASP A 35 -7.13 -36.57 2.57
CA ASP A 35 -6.80 -37.73 1.74
C ASP A 35 -6.99 -37.44 0.23
N LEU A 36 -7.83 -36.47 -0.10
CA LEU A 36 -8.02 -36.00 -1.48
C LEU A 36 -6.96 -34.96 -1.88
N ASP A 37 -6.54 -34.12 -0.94
CA ASP A 37 -5.56 -33.06 -1.10
C ASP A 37 -4.92 -32.78 0.28
N PRO A 38 -3.62 -33.09 0.48
CA PRO A 38 -2.94 -32.93 1.77
C PRO A 38 -2.88 -31.48 2.28
N SER A 39 -3.26 -30.49 1.46
CA SER A 39 -3.44 -29.13 1.94
C SER A 39 -4.72 -28.97 2.76
N LEU A 40 -5.75 -29.78 2.57
CA LEU A 40 -7.07 -29.62 3.19
C LEU A 40 -7.15 -30.18 4.63
N PRO A 41 -8.12 -29.74 5.44
CA PRO A 41 -8.28 -30.23 6.81
C PRO A 41 -8.71 -31.71 6.87
N VAL A 42 -8.35 -32.39 7.96
CA VAL A 42 -8.75 -33.78 8.25
C VAL A 42 -10.22 -33.81 8.70
N THR A 43 -11.14 -33.63 7.75
CA THR A 43 -12.59 -33.63 7.97
C THR A 43 -13.33 -34.09 6.72
N GLN A 44 -14.57 -34.57 6.88
CA GLN A 44 -15.50 -34.83 5.78
C GLN A 44 -16.47 -33.66 5.53
N ASP A 45 -16.46 -32.64 6.40
CA ASP A 45 -17.33 -31.47 6.28
C ASP A 45 -16.87 -30.56 5.13
N LEU A 46 -17.67 -30.49 4.06
CA LEU A 46 -17.40 -29.66 2.90
C LEU A 46 -17.47 -28.15 3.20
N SER A 47 -18.19 -27.73 4.25
CA SER A 47 -18.21 -26.32 4.69
C SER A 47 -16.83 -25.83 5.14
N ALA A 48 -15.93 -26.75 5.47
CA ALA A 48 -14.54 -26.43 5.79
C ALA A 48 -13.77 -25.93 4.56
N ILE A 49 -14.13 -26.39 3.34
CA ILE A 49 -13.52 -25.92 2.08
C ILE A 49 -13.88 -24.45 1.83
N ASP A 50 -15.10 -24.04 2.19
CA ASP A 50 -15.58 -22.68 1.96
C ASP A 50 -14.89 -21.65 2.84
N ARG A 51 -14.41 -22.09 4.01
CA ARG A 51 -13.62 -21.29 4.95
C ARG A 51 -12.13 -21.55 4.82
N TRP A 52 -11.72 -22.42 3.89
CA TRP A 52 -10.35 -22.85 3.74
C TRP A 52 -9.49 -21.76 3.11
N ARG A 53 -8.41 -21.40 3.81
CA ARG A 53 -7.38 -20.48 3.35
C ARG A 53 -6.08 -21.25 3.22
N GLU A 54 -5.65 -21.49 2.00
CA GLU A 54 -4.37 -22.17 1.73
C GLU A 54 -3.20 -21.42 2.40
N SER A 55 -3.25 -20.09 2.39
CA SER A 55 -2.26 -19.23 3.04
C SER A 55 -2.17 -19.46 4.55
N ALA A 56 -3.27 -19.78 5.23
CA ALA A 56 -3.24 -20.09 6.67
C ALA A 56 -2.48 -21.40 6.96
N ALA A 57 -2.65 -22.42 6.10
CA ALA A 57 -1.90 -23.68 6.21
C ALA A 57 -0.41 -23.49 5.89
N LEU A 58 -0.10 -22.66 4.90
CA LEU A 58 1.26 -22.27 4.58
C LEU A 58 1.91 -21.53 5.76
N VAL A 59 1.21 -20.59 6.41
CA VAL A 59 1.72 -19.90 7.60
C VAL A 59 2.03 -20.86 8.75
N ALA A 60 1.26 -21.95 8.91
CA ALA A 60 1.53 -22.96 9.94
C ALA A 60 2.85 -23.74 9.72
N ARG A 61 3.43 -23.68 8.51
CA ARG A 61 4.70 -24.31 8.15
C ARG A 61 5.91 -23.36 8.27
N LEU A 62 5.71 -22.13 8.75
CA LEU A 62 6.84 -21.26 9.08
C LEU A 62 7.65 -21.88 10.24
N GLY A 63 8.97 -21.86 10.14
CA GLY A 63 9.88 -22.53 11.07
C GLY A 63 10.17 -24.00 10.79
N THR A 64 9.62 -24.59 9.72
CA THR A 64 9.98 -25.95 9.26
C THR A 64 11.07 -25.90 8.18
N PRO A 65 11.70 -27.04 7.81
CA PRO A 65 12.69 -27.08 6.73
C PRO A 65 12.18 -26.58 5.37
N GLU A 66 10.87 -26.62 5.13
CA GLU A 66 10.24 -26.16 3.88
C GLU A 66 9.89 -24.67 3.89
N GLN A 67 10.38 -23.90 4.88
CA GLN A 67 10.04 -22.49 5.05
C GLN A 67 10.31 -21.65 3.79
N ASP A 68 11.46 -21.81 3.14
CA ASP A 68 11.84 -20.97 1.99
C ASP A 68 10.88 -21.13 0.79
N ASP A 69 10.43 -22.37 0.53
CA ASP A 69 9.44 -22.66 -0.52
C ASP A 69 8.08 -22.05 -0.19
N VAL A 70 7.70 -22.13 1.07
CA VAL A 70 6.45 -21.59 1.60
C VAL A 70 6.45 -20.06 1.55
N LEU A 71 7.57 -19.41 1.91
CA LEU A 71 7.71 -17.96 1.90
C LEU A 71 7.51 -17.37 0.51
N THR A 72 8.05 -18.01 -0.52
CA THR A 72 7.88 -17.56 -1.91
C THR A 72 6.41 -17.45 -2.30
N ARG A 73 5.56 -18.37 -1.81
CA ARG A 73 4.12 -18.38 -2.07
C ARG A 73 3.36 -17.39 -1.18
N LEU A 74 3.75 -17.29 0.09
CA LEU A 74 3.12 -16.39 1.06
C LEU A 74 3.32 -14.92 0.72
N VAL A 75 4.44 -14.57 0.09
CA VAL A 75 4.71 -13.19 -0.35
C VAL A 75 3.66 -12.69 -1.35
N ASP A 76 3.11 -13.58 -2.18
CA ASP A 76 2.09 -13.27 -3.20
C ASP A 76 0.65 -13.53 -2.72
N ALA A 77 0.47 -14.08 -1.52
CA ALA A 77 -0.85 -14.36 -0.97
C ALA A 77 -1.59 -13.06 -0.64
N THR A 78 -2.80 -12.90 -1.18
CA THR A 78 -3.64 -11.69 -1.03
C THR A 78 -4.62 -11.78 0.13
N ASP A 79 -4.79 -12.96 0.73
CA ASP A 79 -5.77 -13.21 1.77
C ASP A 79 -5.17 -13.15 3.18
N LEU A 80 -3.86 -13.01 3.37
CA LEU A 80 -3.23 -12.96 4.70
C LEU A 80 -3.83 -11.88 5.62
N THR A 81 -4.10 -12.26 6.87
CA THR A 81 -4.47 -11.31 7.93
C THR A 81 -3.25 -10.53 8.42
N ASP A 82 -3.44 -9.35 9.01
CA ASP A 82 -2.33 -8.54 9.55
C ASP A 82 -1.44 -9.32 10.53
N ALA A 83 -2.02 -10.17 11.38
CA ALA A 83 -1.28 -11.03 12.29
C ALA A 83 -0.45 -12.12 11.58
N GLU A 84 -0.96 -12.65 10.46
CA GLU A 84 -0.22 -13.59 9.61
C GLU A 84 0.87 -12.88 8.81
N VAL A 85 0.60 -11.70 8.26
CA VAL A 85 1.60 -10.85 7.61
C VAL A 85 2.75 -10.58 8.56
N GLN A 86 2.47 -10.18 9.81
CA GLN A 86 3.51 -9.97 10.82
C GLN A 86 4.36 -11.23 11.06
N ARG A 87 3.74 -12.41 11.12
CA ARG A 87 4.47 -13.68 11.27
C ARG A 87 5.38 -13.97 10.08
N VAL A 88 4.91 -13.74 8.85
CA VAL A 88 5.71 -13.89 7.63
C VAL A 88 6.89 -12.90 7.64
N LEU A 89 6.63 -11.63 7.93
CA LEU A 89 7.65 -10.57 7.94
C LEU A 89 8.74 -10.79 9.01
N ASN A 90 8.45 -11.54 10.09
CA ASN A 90 9.44 -11.85 11.12
C ASN A 90 10.52 -12.84 10.64
N VAL A 91 10.25 -13.62 9.60
CA VAL A 91 11.18 -14.64 9.07
C VAL A 91 11.61 -14.37 7.63
N LEU A 92 10.94 -13.44 6.94
CA LEU A 92 11.24 -13.06 5.56
C LEU A 92 12.44 -12.12 5.49
N ASP A 93 13.43 -12.48 4.68
CA ASP A 93 14.53 -11.59 4.32
C ASP A 93 14.07 -10.59 3.24
N LEU A 94 13.74 -9.38 3.68
CA LEU A 94 13.30 -8.28 2.81
C LEU A 94 14.38 -7.84 1.82
N HIS A 95 15.66 -7.94 2.19
CA HIS A 95 16.76 -7.58 1.30
C HIS A 95 16.88 -8.60 0.17
N ARG A 96 16.88 -9.89 0.50
CA ARG A 96 16.88 -10.97 -0.50
C ARG A 96 15.65 -10.92 -1.40
N LEU A 97 14.47 -10.61 -0.85
CA LEU A 97 13.26 -10.43 -1.65
C LEU A 97 13.43 -9.31 -2.69
N ALA A 98 13.98 -8.17 -2.28
CA ALA A 98 14.24 -7.05 -3.18
C ALA A 98 15.24 -7.43 -4.27
N GLU A 99 16.35 -8.09 -3.94
CA GLU A 99 17.35 -8.53 -4.92
C GLU A 99 16.76 -9.46 -5.99
N VAL A 100 15.88 -10.40 -5.59
CA VAL A 100 15.29 -11.37 -6.51
C VAL A 100 14.18 -10.77 -7.37
N ARG A 101 13.40 -9.82 -6.83
CA ARG A 101 12.17 -9.36 -7.49
C ARG A 101 12.22 -7.94 -8.06
N ALA A 102 13.21 -7.12 -7.70
CA ALA A 102 13.28 -5.74 -8.14
C ALA A 102 13.27 -5.59 -9.66
N ASP A 103 13.97 -6.45 -10.40
CA ASP A 103 14.00 -6.39 -11.86
C ASP A 103 12.61 -6.67 -12.46
N GLY A 104 11.87 -7.63 -11.89
CA GLY A 104 10.50 -7.94 -12.31
C GLY A 104 9.51 -6.82 -11.98
N TRP A 105 9.68 -6.18 -10.82
CA TRP A 105 8.87 -5.01 -10.43
C TRP A 105 9.18 -3.79 -11.27
N ALA A 106 10.46 -3.55 -11.58
CA ALA A 106 10.90 -2.45 -12.41
C ALA A 106 10.26 -2.49 -13.80
N HIS A 107 10.04 -3.67 -14.39
CA HIS A 107 9.38 -3.79 -15.69
C HIS A 107 7.94 -3.22 -15.72
N GLY A 108 7.25 -3.20 -14.58
CA GLY A 108 5.92 -2.61 -14.43
C GLY A 108 5.92 -1.14 -14.02
N THR A 109 7.09 -0.50 -13.94
CA THR A 109 7.26 0.86 -13.43
C THR A 109 8.20 1.66 -14.33
N ASP A 110 8.17 2.99 -14.26
CA ASP A 110 9.15 3.85 -14.96
C ASP A 110 10.45 4.06 -14.14
N VAL A 111 10.71 3.24 -13.12
CA VAL A 111 11.87 3.37 -12.22
C VAL A 111 12.96 2.36 -12.60
N PRO A 112 14.23 2.80 -12.77
CA PRO A 112 15.33 1.87 -13.04
C PRO A 112 15.50 0.82 -11.93
N PRO A 113 15.84 -0.45 -12.26
CA PRO A 113 15.97 -1.52 -11.27
C PRO A 113 16.95 -1.21 -10.13
N ASP A 114 18.09 -0.58 -10.44
CA ASP A 114 19.09 -0.21 -9.43
C ASP A 114 18.59 0.91 -8.49
N GLU A 115 17.73 1.80 -8.96
CA GLU A 115 17.10 2.81 -8.12
C GLU A 115 16.02 2.21 -7.23
N LEU A 116 15.24 1.27 -7.78
CA LEU A 116 14.24 0.53 -7.03
C LEU A 116 14.88 -0.36 -5.96
N ARG A 117 15.98 -1.07 -6.26
CA ARG A 117 16.76 -1.83 -5.26
C ARG A 117 17.28 -0.94 -4.14
N ARG A 118 17.84 0.22 -4.49
CA ARG A 118 18.28 1.19 -3.49
C ARG A 118 17.14 1.70 -2.63
N ALA A 119 15.94 1.91 -3.17
CA ALA A 119 14.79 2.36 -2.39
C ALA A 119 14.22 1.23 -1.53
N ALA A 120 14.20 0.01 -2.07
CA ALA A 120 13.80 -1.21 -1.39
C ALA A 120 14.65 -1.53 -0.16
N SER A 121 15.94 -1.17 -0.15
CA SER A 121 16.83 -1.40 1.00
C SER A 121 16.47 -0.59 2.25
N GLU A 122 15.62 0.43 2.12
CA GLU A 122 15.13 1.24 3.25
C GLU A 122 13.79 0.73 3.81
N ILE A 123 13.21 -0.30 3.20
CA ILE A 123 11.91 -0.84 3.59
C ILE A 123 12.06 -1.74 4.82
N THR A 124 11.24 -1.44 5.81
CA THR A 124 11.18 -2.19 7.06
C THR A 124 9.90 -3.02 7.12
N PRO A 125 9.84 -4.06 7.96
CA PRO A 125 8.59 -4.80 8.19
C PRO A 125 7.39 -3.89 8.50
N ARG A 126 7.61 -2.81 9.27
CA ARG A 126 6.56 -1.85 9.65
C ARG A 126 5.89 -1.18 8.47
N ASP A 127 6.61 -0.99 7.36
CA ASP A 127 6.07 -0.39 6.14
C ASP A 127 5.10 -1.35 5.40
N LEU A 128 5.09 -2.65 5.76
CA LEU A 128 4.39 -3.71 5.04
C LEU A 128 3.25 -4.37 5.84
N VAL A 129 3.24 -4.21 7.18
CA VAL A 129 2.24 -4.87 8.06
C VAL A 129 0.81 -4.52 7.66
N HIS A 130 0.57 -3.25 7.33
CA HIS A 130 -0.77 -2.74 7.05
C HIS A 130 -0.93 -2.36 5.58
N GLY A 131 -2.15 -2.52 5.07
CA GLY A 131 -2.55 -2.08 3.75
C GLY A 131 -3.20 -3.18 2.93
N PRO A 132 -3.85 -2.84 1.81
CA PRO A 132 -4.47 -3.83 0.94
C PRO A 132 -3.43 -4.54 0.08
N GLY A 133 -3.74 -5.78 -0.29
CA GLY A 133 -2.94 -6.57 -1.22
C GLY A 133 -1.91 -7.50 -0.56
N SER A 134 -1.12 -8.17 -1.40
CA SER A 134 -0.07 -9.09 -0.97
C SER A 134 1.15 -8.37 -0.39
N ILE A 135 2.06 -9.11 0.26
CA ILE A 135 3.31 -8.53 0.77
C ILE A 135 4.15 -7.97 -0.38
N ALA A 136 4.22 -8.65 -1.53
CA ALA A 136 4.91 -8.15 -2.72
C ALA A 136 4.34 -6.81 -3.21
N GLU A 137 3.02 -6.70 -3.34
CA GLU A 137 2.36 -5.46 -3.79
C GLU A 137 2.59 -4.30 -2.83
N ARG A 138 2.55 -4.57 -1.52
CA ARG A 138 2.85 -3.57 -0.49
C ARG A 138 4.32 -3.15 -0.55
N PHE A 139 5.23 -4.11 -0.76
CA PHE A 139 6.66 -3.86 -0.86
C PHE A 139 6.97 -2.92 -2.03
N VAL A 140 6.46 -3.22 -3.23
CA VAL A 140 6.66 -2.36 -4.41
C VAL A 140 6.13 -0.96 -4.16
N ARG A 141 4.92 -0.83 -3.60
CA ARG A 141 4.35 0.48 -3.26
C ARG A 141 5.20 1.26 -2.27
N ALA A 142 5.74 0.59 -1.26
CA ALA A 142 6.59 1.21 -0.27
C ALA A 142 7.93 1.64 -0.88
N ALA A 143 8.54 0.78 -1.71
CA ALA A 143 9.79 1.09 -2.43
C ALA A 143 9.62 2.27 -3.40
N LEU A 144 8.54 2.30 -4.18
CA LEU A 144 8.23 3.43 -5.06
C LEU A 144 8.01 4.73 -4.28
N ARG A 145 7.37 4.65 -3.11
CA ARG A 145 7.21 5.81 -2.23
C ARG A 145 8.57 6.32 -1.73
N ARG A 146 9.45 5.42 -1.26
CA ARG A 146 10.82 5.79 -0.84
C ARG A 146 11.64 6.38 -1.97
N HIS A 147 11.54 5.81 -3.17
CA HIS A 147 12.17 6.35 -4.36
C HIS A 147 11.70 7.78 -4.63
N TRP A 148 10.39 8.01 -4.60
CA TRP A 148 9.82 9.34 -4.78
C TRP A 148 10.28 10.33 -3.70
N GLU A 149 10.27 9.93 -2.42
CA GLU A 149 10.71 10.76 -1.29
C GLU A 149 12.17 11.20 -1.42
N ARG A 150 13.04 10.34 -1.97
CA ARG A 150 14.44 10.67 -2.24
C ARG A 150 14.59 11.68 -3.38
N ALA A 151 13.77 11.56 -4.42
CA ALA A 151 13.74 12.53 -5.52
C ALA A 151 13.11 13.87 -5.10
N HIS A 152 12.22 13.84 -4.10
CA HIS A 152 11.45 14.99 -3.61
C HIS A 152 11.66 15.16 -2.10
N PRO A 153 12.86 15.49 -1.63
CA PRO A 153 13.12 15.67 -0.21
C PRO A 153 12.26 16.80 0.37
N VAL A 154 11.97 16.73 1.67
CA VAL A 154 11.26 17.81 2.38
C VAL A 154 12.09 19.08 2.33
N ARG A 155 11.48 20.17 1.85
CA ARG A 155 12.06 21.51 1.78
C ARG A 155 11.20 22.49 2.58
N LEU A 156 11.86 23.28 3.42
CA LEU A 156 11.24 24.40 4.11
C LEU A 156 11.39 25.69 3.28
N LEU A 157 10.26 26.29 2.92
CA LEU A 157 10.20 27.64 2.34
C LEU A 157 9.79 28.61 3.44
N ARG A 158 10.73 29.49 3.82
CA ARG A 158 10.54 30.43 4.93
C ARG A 158 9.51 31.49 4.57
N ALA A 159 8.57 31.70 5.48
CA ALA A 159 7.56 32.74 5.38
C ALA A 159 7.29 33.30 6.79
N PRO A 160 7.72 34.53 7.11
CA PRO A 160 7.67 35.07 8.46
C PRO A 160 6.23 35.22 8.99
N GLY A 161 5.31 35.70 8.15
CA GLY A 161 3.93 36.00 8.55
C GLY A 161 2.96 34.81 8.42
N PRO A 162 1.94 34.69 9.31
CA PRO A 162 0.90 33.66 9.17
C PRO A 162 0.16 33.71 7.83
N LEU A 163 -0.18 34.92 7.34
CA LEU A 163 -0.81 35.09 6.03
C LEU A 163 0.12 34.70 4.88
N GLU A 164 1.42 35.01 4.99
CA GLU A 164 2.40 34.62 3.97
C GLU A 164 2.53 33.11 3.88
N ARG A 165 2.49 32.38 5.01
CA ARG A 165 2.52 30.92 5.02
C ARG A 165 1.32 30.32 4.29
N GLU A 166 0.13 30.87 4.49
CA GLU A 166 -1.08 30.43 3.77
C GLU A 166 -0.97 30.67 2.25
N ILE A 167 -0.46 31.83 1.85
CA ILE A 167 -0.24 32.15 0.42
C ILE A 167 0.83 31.22 -0.18
N VAL A 168 1.95 31.03 0.52
CA VAL A 168 3.05 30.16 0.08
C VAL A 168 2.57 28.71 -0.02
N ARG A 169 1.78 28.21 0.94
CA ARG A 169 1.14 26.89 0.87
C ARG A 169 0.33 26.76 -0.42
N GLY A 170 -0.58 27.71 -0.68
CA GLY A 170 -1.41 27.69 -1.89
C GLY A 170 -0.61 27.75 -3.19
N LEU A 171 0.50 28.50 -3.23
CA LEU A 171 1.39 28.53 -4.40
C LEU A 171 2.11 27.20 -4.63
N ILE A 172 2.56 26.53 -3.56
CA ILE A 172 3.22 25.22 -3.65
C ILE A 172 2.21 24.14 -4.07
N GLU A 173 1.04 24.12 -3.44
CA GLU A 173 -0.05 23.19 -3.76
C GLU A 173 -0.50 23.38 -5.21
N GLY A 174 -0.68 24.63 -5.66
CA GLY A 174 -1.02 24.91 -7.05
C GLY A 174 0.08 24.56 -8.07
N LEU A 175 1.35 24.58 -7.67
CA LEU A 175 2.47 24.21 -8.54
C LEU A 175 2.63 22.68 -8.67
N THR A 176 2.41 21.96 -7.57
CA THR A 176 2.78 20.54 -7.44
C THR A 176 1.60 19.59 -7.42
N ASP A 177 0.38 20.10 -7.24
CA ASP A 177 -0.83 19.33 -6.95
C ASP A 177 -0.69 18.41 -5.72
N ARG A 178 0.15 18.82 -4.76
CA ARG A 178 0.48 18.07 -3.54
C ARG A 178 0.36 18.96 -2.32
N GLU A 179 -0.09 18.36 -1.22
CA GLU A 179 -0.24 19.02 0.06
C GLU A 179 1.08 19.57 0.60
N ALA A 180 1.03 20.79 1.15
CA ALA A 180 2.16 21.39 1.85
C ALA A 180 1.76 21.75 3.29
N HIS A 181 2.68 21.58 4.24
CA HIS A 181 2.41 21.69 5.66
C HIS A 181 2.92 23.01 6.21
N ILE A 182 2.06 23.77 6.89
CA ILE A 182 2.49 25.02 7.56
C ILE A 182 3.18 24.67 8.87
N THR A 183 4.33 25.29 9.10
CA THR A 183 5.10 25.17 10.34
C THR A 183 5.27 26.53 11.01
N ALA A 184 5.94 26.54 12.17
CA ALA A 184 6.28 27.77 12.89
C ALA A 184 7.24 28.68 12.10
N ASP A 185 8.03 28.12 11.17
CA ASP A 185 9.09 28.82 10.45
C ASP A 185 8.78 29.07 8.97
N GLY A 186 7.73 28.43 8.43
CA GLY A 186 7.37 28.56 7.02
C GLY A 186 6.42 27.46 6.55
N VAL A 187 6.66 26.97 5.35
CA VAL A 187 5.90 25.89 4.71
C VAL A 187 6.83 24.77 4.29
N GLU A 188 6.52 23.54 4.68
CA GLU A 188 7.24 22.32 4.32
C GLU A 188 6.53 21.57 3.21
N ALA A 189 7.27 21.18 2.18
CA ALA A 189 6.77 20.37 1.09
C ALA A 189 7.86 19.46 0.52
N HIS A 190 7.46 18.32 -0.01
CA HIS A 190 8.33 17.44 -0.79
C HIS A 190 8.55 18.03 -2.18
N LEU A 191 9.76 18.52 -2.45
CA LEU A 191 10.09 19.21 -3.69
C LEU A 191 11.40 18.68 -4.27
N ASN A 192 11.39 18.38 -5.56
CA ASN A 192 12.63 18.20 -6.31
C ASN A 192 13.31 19.55 -6.58
N ALA A 193 14.51 19.53 -7.17
CA ALA A 193 15.31 20.75 -7.38
C ALA A 193 14.61 21.77 -8.29
N ASP A 194 13.96 21.31 -9.35
CA ASP A 194 13.28 22.16 -10.33
C ASP A 194 12.01 22.78 -9.74
N GLU A 195 11.20 21.98 -9.05
CA GLU A 195 10.02 22.45 -8.32
C GLU A 195 10.40 23.47 -7.25
N LEU A 196 11.48 23.23 -6.49
CA LEU A 196 11.97 24.18 -5.50
C LEU A 196 12.40 25.50 -6.14
N ALA A 197 13.09 25.46 -7.28
CA ALA A 197 13.50 26.66 -8.01
C ALA A 197 12.27 27.45 -8.51
N ARG A 198 11.28 26.77 -9.10
CA ARG A 198 10.03 27.38 -9.55
C ARG A 198 9.21 27.96 -8.40
N ALA A 199 9.08 27.22 -7.29
CA ALA A 199 8.39 27.69 -6.10
C ALA A 199 9.04 28.97 -5.55
N ARG A 200 10.38 29.00 -5.45
CA ARG A 200 11.12 30.20 -5.03
C ARG A 200 10.89 31.38 -5.99
N ALA A 201 10.88 31.14 -7.29
CA ALA A 201 10.60 32.17 -8.29
C ALA A 201 9.18 32.72 -8.16
N LEU A 202 8.16 31.85 -8.04
CA LEU A 202 6.77 32.25 -7.83
C LEU A 202 6.60 33.07 -6.56
N ILE A 203 7.22 32.64 -5.46
CA ILE A 203 7.18 33.36 -4.19
C ILE A 203 7.83 34.75 -4.34
N ALA A 204 9.04 34.82 -4.90
CA ALA A 204 9.74 36.09 -5.07
C ALA A 204 8.97 37.07 -5.97
N GLN A 205 8.33 36.56 -7.03
CA GLN A 205 7.62 37.37 -8.01
C GLN A 205 6.23 37.81 -7.53
N HIS A 206 5.49 36.93 -6.85
CA HIS A 206 4.08 37.16 -6.58
C HIS A 206 3.78 37.47 -5.11
N LEU A 207 4.53 36.95 -4.14
CA LEU A 207 4.23 37.14 -2.71
C LEU A 207 4.15 38.64 -2.31
N PRO A 208 5.06 39.53 -2.75
CA PRO A 208 4.98 40.96 -2.40
C PRO A 208 3.69 41.65 -2.87
N ALA A 209 3.09 41.19 -3.96
CA ALA A 209 1.84 41.72 -4.49
C ALA A 209 0.59 41.02 -3.90
N LEU A 210 0.68 39.72 -3.63
CA LEU A 210 -0.42 38.92 -3.11
C LEU A 210 -0.77 39.27 -1.66
N VAL A 211 0.21 39.61 -0.81
CA VAL A 211 -0.05 39.94 0.60
C VAL A 211 -0.94 41.21 0.74
N PRO A 212 -0.61 42.36 0.12
CA PRO A 212 -1.50 43.53 0.16
C PRO A 212 -2.87 43.25 -0.45
N GLU A 213 -2.94 42.50 -1.56
CA GLU A 213 -4.19 42.17 -2.22
C GLU A 213 -5.09 41.30 -1.34
N ALA A 214 -4.54 40.27 -0.69
CA ALA A 214 -5.26 39.41 0.24
C ALA A 214 -5.82 40.22 1.42
N LEU A 215 -5.02 41.13 1.99
CA LEU A 215 -5.46 42.03 3.06
C LEU A 215 -6.57 42.99 2.58
N ARG A 216 -6.48 43.50 1.36
CA ARG A 216 -7.52 44.34 0.76
C ARG A 216 -8.83 43.58 0.62
N ARG A 217 -8.79 42.36 0.07
CA ARG A 217 -9.96 41.48 -0.08
C ARG A 217 -10.59 41.11 1.26
N ALA A 218 -9.77 40.77 2.25
CA ALA A 218 -10.26 40.47 3.59
C ALA A 218 -11.03 41.65 4.21
N ARG A 219 -10.53 42.89 4.03
CA ARG A 219 -11.24 44.11 4.48
C ARG A 219 -12.55 44.35 3.75
N GLU A 220 -12.59 44.11 2.44
CA GLU A 220 -13.82 44.24 1.64
C GLU A 220 -14.89 43.27 2.13
N VAL A 221 -14.53 42.00 2.33
CA VAL A 221 -15.42 40.98 2.88
C VAL A 221 -15.88 41.33 4.31
N ALA A 222 -14.98 41.79 5.17
CA ALA A 222 -15.36 42.21 6.52
C ALA A 222 -16.40 43.35 6.50
N ARG A 223 -16.29 44.30 5.55
CA ARG A 223 -17.26 45.39 5.37
C ARG A 223 -18.62 44.89 4.91
N THR A 224 -18.68 43.90 4.02
CA THR A 224 -19.99 43.34 3.59
C THR A 224 -20.74 42.70 4.76
N PHE A 225 -20.03 42.03 5.68
CA PHE A 225 -20.64 41.48 6.89
C PHE A 225 -21.00 42.54 7.94
N ALA A 226 -20.25 43.64 8.02
CA ALA A 226 -20.56 44.75 8.92
C ALA A 226 -21.84 45.50 8.52
N VAL A 227 -22.14 45.59 7.23
CA VAL A 227 -23.37 46.23 6.70
C VAL A 227 -24.60 45.35 6.91
N ALA A 228 -24.47 44.02 6.86
CA ALA A 228 -25.57 43.08 7.10
C ALA A 228 -26.05 43.00 8.57
N ARG A 229 -25.43 43.76 9.48
CA ARG A 229 -25.76 43.84 10.92
C ARG A 229 -26.55 45.10 11.31
N ARG A 230 -26.93 45.95 10.35
CA ARG A 230 -27.85 47.07 10.54
C ARG A 230 -29.21 46.73 9.94
#